data_AF-A0A2D6MEX9-F1
#
_entry.id   AF-A0A2D6MEX9-F1
#
_cell.length_a   1.000
_cell.length_b   1.000
_cell.length_c   1.000
_cell.angle_alpha   90.00
_cell.angle_beta   90.00
_cell.angle_gamma   90.00
#
_symmetry.space_group_name_H-M   'P 1'
#
loop_
_entity.id
_entity.type
_entity.pdbx_description
1 polymer ?
#
loop_
_entity_poly.entity_id
_entity_poly.type
_entity_poly.pdbx_seq_one_letter_code
_entity_poly.pdbx_strand_id
1 'polypeptide(L)' 'MFKKGDMVKWYELGADGFVLHDSGHGIVLREQVLALSGGMYSRYEVFRTKRRDKMIFSEIHLEAISD' A
#
# COMPACT_ATOMS: atom_id res chain seq x y z
N MET A 1 -3.75 -0.78 -9.94
CA MET A 1 -4.82 0.09 -9.40
C MET A 1 -5.76 -0.72 -8.52
N PHE A 2 -5.81 -0.40 -7.23
CA PHE A 2 -6.56 -1.13 -6.21
C PHE A 2 -7.90 -0.45 -5.89
N LYS A 3 -8.90 -1.22 -5.48
CA LYS A 3 -10.23 -0.75 -5.09
C LYS A 3 -10.45 -0.92 -3.60
N LYS A 4 -11.39 -0.15 -3.05
CA LYS A 4 -11.84 -0.33 -1.67
C LYS A 4 -12.35 -1.76 -1.46
N GLY A 5 -11.83 -2.43 -0.45
CA GLY A 5 -12.14 -3.83 -0.14
C GLY A 5 -11.09 -4.82 -0.62
N ASP A 6 -10.19 -4.43 -1.54
CA ASP A 6 -9.14 -5.31 -2.03
C ASP A 6 -8.18 -5.67 -0.89
N MET A 7 -7.82 -6.96 -0.81
CA MET A 7 -6.76 -7.44 0.06
C MET A 7 -5.42 -7.23 -0.64
N VAL A 8 -4.50 -6.57 0.05
CA VAL A 8 -3.15 -6.26 -0.46
C VAL A 8 -2.10 -6.70 0.56
N LYS A 9 -0.94 -7.12 0.08
CA LYS A 9 0.29 -7.19 0.86
C LYS A 9 1.11 -5.94 0.60
N TRP A 10 1.87 -5.50 1.60
CA TRP A 10 2.78 -4.37 1.43
C TRP A 10 4.21 -4.75 1.76
N TYR A 11 5.12 -4.06 1.10
CA TYR A 11 6.56 -4.24 1.26
C TYR A 11 7.18 -3.03 1.95
N GLU A 12 8.05 -3.28 2.93
CA GLU A 12 8.91 -2.25 3.54
C GLU A 12 10.36 -2.52 3.14
N LEU A 13 11.14 -1.46 2.96
CA LEU A 13 12.58 -1.60 2.77
C LEU A 13 13.20 -2.14 4.07
N GLY A 14 14.05 -3.14 3.94
CA GLY A 14 14.86 -3.68 5.01
C GLY A 14 15.80 -2.63 5.59
N ALA A 15 16.44 -2.97 6.71
CA ALA A 15 17.40 -2.08 7.37
C ALA A 15 18.61 -1.72 6.48
N ASP A 16 18.86 -2.51 5.44
CA ASP A 16 19.88 -2.24 4.42
C ASP A 16 19.45 -1.22 3.36
N GLY A 17 18.15 -0.90 3.26
CA GLY A 17 17.59 0.02 2.28
C GLY A 17 17.49 -0.54 0.85
N PHE A 18 17.81 -1.81 0.63
CA PHE A 18 17.86 -2.42 -0.71
C PHE A 18 16.86 -3.56 -0.89
N VAL A 19 16.57 -4.32 0.16
CA VAL A 19 15.70 -5.48 0.06
C VAL A 19 14.28 -5.13 0.50
N LEU A 20 13.29 -5.37 -0.36
CA LEU A 20 11.89 -5.27 -0.01
C LEU A 20 11.45 -6.54 0.73
N HIS A 21 10.95 -6.38 1.95
CA HIS A 21 10.42 -7.49 2.75
C HIS A 21 8.90 -7.40 2.87
N ASP A 22 8.23 -8.54 2.74
CA ASP A 22 6.81 -8.66 3.06
C ASP A 22 6.60 -8.25 4.52
N SER A 23 5.86 -7.16 4.71
CA SER A 23 5.66 -6.51 6.00
C SER A 23 4.25 -6.74 6.56
N GLY A 24 3.40 -7.42 5.79
CA GLY A 24 2.06 -7.82 6.18
C GLY A 24 1.01 -7.56 5.10
N HIS A 25 -0.24 -7.82 5.48
CA HIS A 25 -1.41 -7.71 4.60
C HIS A 25 -2.55 -6.89 5.22
N GLY A 26 -3.33 -6.25 4.37
CA GLY A 26 -4.33 -5.28 4.77
C GLY A 26 -5.42 -5.07 3.72
N ILE A 27 -6.47 -4.35 4.12
CA ILE A 27 -7.62 -4.07 3.26
C ILE A 27 -7.56 -2.62 2.83
N VAL A 28 -7.70 -2.37 1.52
CA VAL A 28 -7.77 -1.02 0.98
C VAL A 28 -9.07 -0.35 1.45
N LEU A 29 -8.94 0.80 2.11
CA LEU A 29 -10.07 1.60 2.60
C LEU A 29 -10.52 2.65 1.58
N ARG A 30 -9.55 3.28 0.90
CA ARG A 30 -9.78 4.29 -0.15
C ARG A 30 -8.51 4.56 -0.95
N GLU A 31 -8.70 5.02 -2.17
CA GLU A 31 -7.68 5.64 -3.01
C GLU A 31 -7.67 7.17 -2.79
N GLN A 32 -6.48 7.75 -2.83
CA GLN A 32 -6.22 9.19 -2.82
C GLN A 32 -5.37 9.53 -4.04
N VAL A 33 -5.92 10.31 -4.96
CA VAL A 33 -5.19 10.80 -6.13
C VAL A 33 -4.61 12.17 -5.79
N LEU A 34 -3.29 12.30 -5.89
CA LEU A 34 -2.55 13.54 -5.68
C LEU A 34 -2.06 14.06 -7.02
N ALA A 35 -2.46 15.29 -7.37
CA ALA A 35 -1.90 16.01 -8.49
C ALA A 35 -0.69 16.83 -8.00
N LEU A 36 0.49 16.49 -8.49
CA LEU A 36 1.72 17.27 -8.28
C LEU A 36 2.17 17.86 -9.61
N SER A 37 3.05 18.85 -9.59
CA SER A 37 3.58 19.53 -10.78
C SER A 37 4.23 18.59 -11.81
N GLY A 38 4.57 17.35 -11.41
CA GLY A 38 5.14 16.31 -12.27
C GLY A 38 4.20 15.16 -12.68
N GLY A 39 2.91 15.17 -12.28
CA GLY A 39 1.95 14.13 -12.66
C GLY A 39 0.91 13.81 -11.59
N MET A 40 0.05 12.82 -11.89
CA MET A 40 -0.90 12.25 -10.94
C MET A 40 -0.30 11.01 -10.26
N TYR A 41 -0.44 10.93 -8.94
CA TYR A 41 0.05 9.82 -8.14
C TYR A 41 -1.09 9.25 -7.29
N SER A 42 -1.31 7.95 -7.38
CA SER A 42 -2.26 7.25 -6.51
C SER A 42 -1.58 6.77 -5.23
N ARG A 43 -2.22 7.07 -4.10
CA ARG A 43 -1.90 6.51 -2.78
C ARG A 43 -3.13 5.79 -2.24
N TYR A 44 -2.91 4.77 -1.43
CA TYR A 44 -3.98 3.94 -0.90
C TYR A 44 -3.90 3.93 0.62
N GLU A 45 -5.01 4.27 1.27
CA GLU A 45 -5.14 4.08 2.71
C GLU A 45 -5.51 2.62 2.95
N VAL A 46 -4.65 1.89 3.67
CA VAL A 46 -4.80 0.46 3.93
C VAL A 46 -4.99 0.25 5.44
N PHE A 47 -6.00 -0.52 5.80
CA PHE A 47 -6.15 -1.04 7.15
C PHE A 47 -5.24 -2.26 7.33
N ARG A 48 -4.23 -2.14 8.19
CA ARG A 48 -3.23 -3.18 8.42
C ARG A 48 -3.76 -4.18 9.44
N THR A 49 -4.08 -5.39 9.01
CA THR A 49 -4.73 -6.41 9.86
C THR A 49 -3.90 -6.78 11.09
N LYS A 50 -2.58 -6.95 10.93
CA LYS A 50 -1.66 -7.31 12.02
C LYS A 50 -1.47 -6.18 13.05
N ARG A 51 -1.38 -4.92 12.60
CA ARG A 51 -1.14 -3.75 13.48
C ARG A 51 -2.44 -3.09 13.97
N ARG A 52 -3.58 -3.44 13.36
CA ARG A 52 -4.93 -2.91 13.66
C ARG A 52 -5.03 -1.39 13.54
N ASP A 53 -4.30 -0.82 12.60
CA ASP A 53 -4.27 0.62 12.33
C ASP A 53 -4.36 0.91 10.82
N LYS A 54 -4.25 2.18 10.45
CA LYS A 54 -4.32 2.64 9.06
C LYS A 54 -3.00 3.28 8.66
N MET A 55 -2.55 2.98 7.45
CA MET A 55 -1.36 3.60 6.87
C MET A 55 -1.58 3.87 5.38
N ILE A 56 -0.95 4.93 4.88
CA ILE A 56 -1.02 5.30 3.47
C ILE A 56 0.20 4.72 2.75
N PHE A 57 -0.04 4.01 1.67
CA PHE A 57 0.98 3.42 0.82
C PHE A 57 0.92 4.00 -0.59
N SER A 58 2.08 4.15 -1.22
CA SER A 58 2.19 4.35 -2.66
C SER A 58 1.88 3.04 -3.38
N GLU A 59 1.37 3.11 -4.61
CA GLU A 59 1.05 1.91 -5.41
C GLU A 59 2.24 0.94 -5.51
N ILE A 60 3.46 1.45 -5.68
CA ILE A 60 4.69 0.66 -5.82
C ILE A 60 5.02 -0.22 -4.60
N HIS A 61 4.44 0.07 -3.44
CA HIS A 61 4.67 -0.69 -2.21
C HIS A 61 3.59 -1.72 -1.95
N LEU A 62 2.59 -1.82 -2.82
CA LEU A 62 1.45 -2.72 -2.67
C LEU A 62 1.44 -3.77 -3.76
N GLU A 63 1.04 -4.98 -3.41
CA GLU A 63 0.76 -6.05 -4.34
C GLU A 63 -0.58 -6.68 -3.98
N ALA A 64 -1.39 -6.97 -4.99
CA ALA A 64 -2.68 -7.62 -4.79
C ALA A 64 -2.46 -9.03 -4.25
N ILE A 65 -3.25 -9.42 -3.25
CA ILE A 65 -3.41 -10.83 -2.91
C ILE A 65 -4.62 -11.31 -3.70
N SER A 66 -4.37 -11.74 -4.93
CA SER A 66 -5.39 -12.46 -5.72
C SER A 66 -5.53 -13.87 -5.18
N ASP A 67 -6.76 -14.36 -5.07
CA ASP A 67 -7.02 -15.80 -5.27
C ASP A 67 -6.95 -16.14 -6.77
#